data_AF-A0A2S9INI0-F1
#
_entry.id   AF-A0A2S9INI0-F1
#
_cell.length_a   1.000
_cell.length_b   1.000
_cell.length_c   1.000
_cell.angle_alpha   90.00
_cell.angle_beta   90.00
_cell.angle_gamma   90.00
#
_symmetry.space_group_name_H-M   'P 1'
#
loop_
_entity.id
_entity.type
_entity.pdbx_description
1 polymer ?
#
loop_
_entity_poly.entity_id
_entity_poly.type
_entity_poly.pdbx_seq_one_letter_code
_entity_poly.pdbx_strand_id
1 'polypeptide(L)'
;MWSGPLPPPQILEEFNNVVPNGAERIMAAWERETDHRHKMERRELTLVSTDAILGKICAFLFVLGALSACAFAASVGADWVAAIIGGGVIGSVVWAFVRVNRPSKN
;
A
#
# COMPACT_ATOMS: atom_id res chain seq x y z
N MET A 1 -19.17 24.91 20.84
CA MET A 1 -17.71 25.00 20.63
C MET A 1 -17.44 24.67 19.18
N TRP A 2 -16.83 25.59 18.45
CA TRP A 2 -16.43 25.37 17.06
C TRP A 2 -15.08 24.64 17.05
N SER A 3 -15.07 23.42 16.52
CA SER A 3 -13.84 22.63 16.35
C SER A 3 -13.76 22.19 14.91
N GLY A 4 -13.22 23.08 14.09
CA GLY A 4 -12.84 22.81 12.71
C GLY A 4 -11.46 23.40 12.45
N PRO A 5 -10.75 22.91 11.42
CA PRO A 5 -9.45 23.45 11.01
C PRO A 5 -9.55 24.88 10.45
N LEU A 6 -10.75 25.36 10.17
CA LEU A 6 -11.05 26.73 9.75
C LEU A 6 -11.50 27.57 10.96
N PRO A 7 -11.05 28.83 11.05
CA PRO A 7 -11.52 29.75 12.10
C PRO A 7 -13.04 29.91 12.01
N PRO A 8 -13.71 30.17 13.15
CA PRO A 8 -15.16 30.35 13.16
C PRO A 8 -15.56 31.52 12.24
N PRO A 9 -16.76 31.50 11.64
CA PRO A 9 -17.17 32.46 10.62
C PRO A 9 -17.04 33.93 11.06
N GLN A 10 -17.30 34.19 12.34
CA GLN A 10 -17.20 35.50 12.97
C GLN A 10 -15.77 36.06 12.93
N ILE A 11 -14.76 35.22 13.19
CA ILE A 11 -13.35 35.61 13.14
C ILE A 11 -12.87 35.66 11.68
N LEU A 12 -13.41 34.81 10.81
CA LEU A 12 -13.07 34.80 9.38
C LEU A 12 -13.43 36.14 8.72
N GLU A 13 -14.56 36.75 9.10
CA GLU A 13 -14.99 38.08 8.63
C GLU A 13 -14.06 39.19 9.13
N GLU A 14 -13.58 39.11 10.38
CA GLU A 14 -12.60 40.06 10.94
C GLU A 14 -11.27 40.07 10.17
N PHE A 15 -10.87 38.94 9.56
CA PHE A 15 -9.67 38.90 8.72
C PHE A 15 -9.75 39.80 7.49
N ASN A 16 -10.94 40.07 6.95
CA ASN A 16 -11.11 41.01 5.84
C ASN A 16 -10.83 42.46 6.27
N ASN A 17 -11.01 42.79 7.55
CA ASN A 17 -10.74 44.13 8.09
C ASN A 17 -9.25 44.37 8.29
N VAL A 18 -8.46 43.31 8.55
CA VAL A 18 -7.01 43.39 8.76
C VAL A 18 -6.24 43.25 7.44
N VAL A 19 -6.73 42.39 6.54
CA VAL A 19 -6.10 42.09 5.27
C VAL A 19 -7.17 42.11 4.17
N PRO A 20 -6.96 42.85 3.06
CA PRO A 20 -7.93 42.84 1.96
C PRO A 20 -8.12 41.41 1.43
N ASN A 21 -9.38 40.97 1.36
CA ASN A 21 -9.79 39.60 1.00
C ASN A 21 -9.16 38.51 1.88
N GLY A 22 -8.86 38.79 3.16
CA GLY A 22 -8.24 37.86 4.10
C GLY A 22 -9.04 36.56 4.29
N ALA A 23 -10.37 36.64 4.38
CA ALA A 23 -11.25 35.48 4.51
C ALA A 23 -11.10 34.52 3.31
N GLU A 24 -11.18 35.06 2.10
CA GLU A 24 -11.05 34.31 0.85
C GLU A 24 -9.67 33.66 0.73
N ARG A 25 -8.61 34.40 1.09
CA ARG A 25 -7.24 33.88 1.04
C ARG A 25 -7.03 32.71 2.01
N ILE A 26 -7.63 32.74 3.19
CA ILE A 26 -7.57 31.65 4.17
C ILE A 26 -8.34 30.44 3.65
N MET A 27 -9.56 30.64 3.14
CA MET A 27 -10.36 29.56 2.55
C MET A 27 -9.66 28.90 1.35
N ALA A 28 -9.13 29.69 0.44
CA ALA A 28 -8.38 29.21 -0.72
C ALA A 28 -7.05 28.53 -0.33
N ALA A 29 -6.38 28.98 0.74
CA ALA A 29 -5.20 28.31 1.27
C ALA A 29 -5.56 26.94 1.86
N TRP A 30 -6.66 26.87 2.62
CA TRP A 30 -7.15 25.63 3.21
C TRP A 30 -7.65 24.62 2.17
N GLU A 31 -8.33 25.08 1.13
CA GLU A 31 -8.76 24.23 0.01
C GLU A 31 -7.54 23.65 -0.73
N ARG A 32 -6.53 24.48 -1.00
CA ARG A 32 -5.27 24.02 -1.62
C ARG A 32 -4.53 23.00 -0.76
N GLU A 33 -4.49 23.20 0.55
CA GLU A 33 -3.88 22.26 1.50
C GLU A 33 -4.66 20.94 1.54
N THR A 34 -5.99 21.01 1.55
CA THR A 34 -6.85 19.83 1.54
C THR A 34 -6.72 19.03 0.24
N ASP A 35 -6.69 19.71 -0.90
CA ASP A 35 -6.44 19.10 -2.22
C ASP A 35 -5.02 18.50 -2.29
N HIS A 36 -4.00 19.19 -1.76
CA HIS A 36 -2.64 18.65 -1.67
C HIS A 36 -2.59 17.37 -0.82
N ARG A 37 -3.21 17.38 0.36
CA ARG A 37 -3.28 16.21 1.24
C ARG A 37 -4.00 15.05 0.57
N HIS A 38 -5.14 15.30 -0.08
CA HIS A 38 -5.85 14.26 -0.84
C HIS A 38 -5.03 13.71 -2.02
N LYS A 39 -4.27 14.56 -2.71
CA LYS A 39 -3.35 14.12 -3.77
C LYS A 39 -2.23 13.25 -3.22
N MET A 40 -1.67 13.61 -2.06
CA MET A 40 -0.65 12.81 -1.39
C MET A 40 -1.20 11.45 -0.94
N GLU A 41 -2.37 11.43 -0.30
CA GLU A 41 -3.05 10.21 0.11
C GLU A 41 -3.35 9.29 -1.09
N ARG A 42 -3.85 9.84 -2.19
CA ARG A 42 -4.07 9.09 -3.44
C ARG A 42 -2.76 8.52 -3.99
N ARG A 43 -1.67 9.30 -3.99
CA ARG A 43 -0.35 8.84 -4.45
C ARG A 43 0.17 7.69 -3.59
N GLU A 44 0.10 7.82 -2.28
CA GLU A 44 0.50 6.76 -1.35
C GLU A 44 -0.29 5.48 -1.59
N LEU A 45 -1.63 5.58 -1.72
CA LEU A 45 -2.48 4.42 -2.04
C LEU A 45 -2.09 3.78 -3.38
N THR A 46 -1.81 4.58 -4.40
CA THR A 46 -1.40 4.05 -5.72
C THR A 46 -0.04 3.37 -5.67
N LEU A 47 0.94 3.91 -4.95
CA LEU A 47 2.27 3.31 -4.79
C LEU A 47 2.18 1.99 -4.03
N VAL A 48 1.47 1.97 -2.89
CA VAL A 48 1.25 0.75 -2.10
C VAL A 48 0.56 -0.33 -2.95
N SER A 49 -0.43 0.03 -3.77
CA SER A 49 -1.11 -0.92 -4.65
C SER A 49 -0.19 -1.47 -5.74
N THR A 50 0.67 -0.62 -6.31
CA THR A 50 1.56 -1.01 -7.41
C THR A 50 2.65 -1.94 -6.91
N ASP A 51 3.28 -1.62 -5.77
CA ASP A 51 4.27 -2.47 -5.12
C ASP A 51 3.69 -3.83 -4.74
N ALA A 52 2.45 -3.86 -4.23
CA ALA A 52 1.76 -5.11 -3.92
C ALA A 52 1.48 -5.95 -5.18
N ILE A 53 1.14 -5.32 -6.31
CA ILE A 53 0.90 -6.00 -7.58
C ILE A 53 2.22 -6.55 -8.15
N LEU A 54 3.30 -5.76 -8.18
CA LEU A 54 4.62 -6.23 -8.63
C LEU A 54 5.12 -7.38 -7.76
N GLY A 55 5.01 -7.25 -6.44
CA GLY A 55 5.40 -8.31 -5.50
C GLY A 55 4.64 -9.62 -5.76
N LYS A 56 3.33 -9.54 -6.01
CA LYS A 56 2.50 -10.69 -6.37
C LYS A 56 2.90 -11.32 -7.70
N ILE A 57 3.20 -10.51 -8.72
CA ILE A 57 3.62 -11.01 -10.04
C ILE A 57 4.98 -11.71 -9.94
N CYS A 58 5.96 -11.10 -9.26
CA CYS A 58 7.27 -11.72 -9.03
C CYS A 58 7.15 -13.04 -8.26
N ALA A 59 6.32 -13.09 -7.22
CA ALA A 59 6.06 -14.31 -6.47
C ALA A 59 5.39 -15.39 -7.34
N PHE A 60 4.42 -15.01 -8.18
CA PHE A 60 3.76 -15.93 -9.10
C PHE A 60 4.74 -16.54 -10.12
N LEU A 61 5.58 -15.70 -10.74
CA LEU A 61 6.62 -16.16 -11.66
C LEU A 61 7.64 -17.06 -10.98
N PHE A 62 8.03 -16.75 -9.75
CA PHE A 62 8.93 -17.59 -8.95
C PHE A 62 8.33 -18.97 -8.67
N VAL A 63 7.06 -19.04 -8.25
CA VAL A 63 6.37 -20.32 -8.00
C VAL A 63 6.26 -21.14 -9.28
N LEU A 64 5.93 -20.52 -10.42
CA LEU A 64 5.91 -21.19 -11.71
C LEU A 64 7.28 -21.75 -12.11
N GLY A 65 8.35 -20.97 -11.91
CA GLY A 65 9.72 -21.40 -12.17
C GLY A 65 10.16 -22.54 -11.24
N ALA A 66 9.79 -22.49 -9.97
CA ALA A 66 10.09 -23.55 -9.01
C ALA A 66 9.33 -24.84 -9.36
N LEU A 67 8.05 -24.75 -9.74
CA LEU A 67 7.25 -25.90 -10.17
C LEU A 67 7.79 -26.55 -11.44
N SER A 68 8.20 -25.75 -12.44
CA SER A 68 8.78 -26.28 -13.67
C SER A 68 10.13 -26.96 -13.43
N ALA A 69 10.98 -26.37 -12.57
CA ALA A 69 12.23 -26.99 -12.14
C ALA A 69 12.00 -28.31 -11.39
N CYS A 70 11.00 -28.38 -10.50
CA CYS A 70 10.61 -29.62 -9.83
C CYS A 70 10.13 -30.68 -10.82
N ALA A 71 9.29 -30.31 -11.78
CA ALA A 71 8.78 -31.23 -12.81
C ALA A 71 9.91 -31.79 -13.68
N PHE A 72 10.90 -30.96 -14.01
CA PHE A 72 12.09 -31.39 -14.75
C PHE A 72 13.03 -32.27 -13.90
N ALA A 73 13.22 -31.96 -12.62
CA ALA A 73 14.03 -32.79 -11.72
C ALA A 73 13.40 -34.19 -11.51
N ALA A 74 12.06 -34.25 -11.44
CA ALA A 74 11.32 -35.50 -11.35
C ALA A 74 11.46 -36.35 -12.63
N SER A 75 11.49 -35.74 -13.82
CA SER A 75 11.65 -36.49 -15.08
C SER A 75 13.05 -37.09 -15.26
N VAL A 76 14.07 -36.52 -14.61
CA VAL A 76 15.45 -37.03 -14.60
C VAL A 76 15.67 -38.12 -13.52
N GLY A 77 14.66 -38.43 -12.71
CA GLY A 77 14.74 -39.45 -11.65
C GLY A 77 15.51 -38.99 -10.41
N ALA A 78 15.70 -37.67 -10.23
CA ALA A 78 16.37 -37.09 -9.09
C ALA A 78 15.37 -36.79 -7.95
N ASP A 79 14.75 -37.84 -7.40
CA ASP A 79 13.68 -37.73 -6.39
C ASP A 79 14.10 -36.94 -5.14
N TRP A 80 15.38 -37.03 -4.75
CA TRP A 80 15.90 -36.30 -3.60
C TRP A 80 15.98 -34.78 -3.85
N VAL A 81 16.26 -34.36 -5.10
CA VAL A 81 16.29 -32.94 -5.50
C VAL A 81 14.87 -32.39 -5.52
N ALA A 82 13.91 -33.16 -6.06
CA ALA A 82 12.50 -32.80 -6.04
C ALA A 82 11.95 -32.67 -4.60
N ALA A 83 12.37 -33.55 -3.68
CA ALA A 83 11.98 -33.49 -2.27
C ALA A 83 12.53 -32.25 -1.54
N ILE A 84 13.80 -31.88 -1.77
CA ILE A 84 14.41 -30.69 -1.15
C ILE A 84 13.78 -29.40 -1.70
N ILE A 85 13.58 -29.31 -3.02
CA ILE A 85 13.00 -28.12 -3.63
C ILE A 85 11.50 -28.00 -3.29
N GLY A 86 10.74 -29.09 -3.42
CA GLY A 86 9.32 -29.11 -3.09
C GLY A 86 9.04 -28.92 -1.60
N GLY A 87 9.74 -29.65 -0.73
CA GLY A 87 9.55 -29.55 0.72
C GLY A 87 10.13 -28.28 1.33
N GLY A 88 11.36 -27.91 0.96
CA GLY A 88 12.07 -26.78 1.53
C GLY A 88 11.65 -25.43 0.94
N VAL A 89 11.73 -25.30 -0.38
CA VAL A 89 11.50 -24.00 -1.05
C VAL A 89 10.01 -23.69 -1.14
N ILE A 90 9.21 -24.62 -1.66
CA ILE A 90 7.76 -24.37 -1.79
C ILE A 90 7.10 -24.37 -0.41
N GLY A 91 7.47 -25.31 0.47
CA GLY A 91 6.95 -25.38 1.84
C GLY A 91 7.21 -24.11 2.66
N SER A 92 8.42 -23.53 2.59
CA SER A 92 8.73 -22.29 3.30
C SER A 92 7.95 -21.09 2.76
N VAL A 93 7.75 -20.99 1.45
CA VAL A 93 6.96 -19.92 0.82
C VAL A 93 5.48 -20.03 1.20
N VAL A 94 4.89 -21.23 1.14
CA VAL A 94 3.52 -21.46 1.58
C VAL A 94 3.35 -21.12 3.05
N TRP A 95 4.29 -21.54 3.91
CA TRP A 95 4.26 -21.22 5.33
C TRP A 95 4.36 -19.71 5.60
N ALA A 96 5.24 -19.00 4.89
CA ALA A 96 5.34 -17.55 4.99
C ALA A 96 4.03 -16.85 4.56
N PHE A 97 3.40 -17.33 3.49
CA PHE A 97 2.14 -16.77 2.99
C PHE A 97 0.98 -17.01 3.96
N VAL A 98 0.89 -18.22 4.54
CA VAL A 98 -0.10 -18.55 5.59
C VAL A 98 0.11 -17.68 6.82
N ARG A 99 1.37 -17.42 7.22
CA ARG A 99 1.68 -16.55 8.36
C ARG A 99 1.27 -15.11 8.13
N VAL A 100 1.47 -14.57 6.92
CA VAL A 100 1.05 -13.22 6.55
C VAL A 100 -0.48 -13.07 6.51
N ASN A 101 -1.20 -14.12 6.07
CA ASN A 101 -2.66 -14.09 5.98
C ASN A 101 -3.38 -14.43 7.30
N ARG A 102 -2.65 -14.63 8.41
CA ARG A 102 -3.32 -14.81 9.71
C ARG A 102 -3.98 -13.49 10.10
N PRO A 103 -5.31 -13.46 10.29
CA PRO A 103 -5.98 -12.26 10.76
C PRO A 103 -5.42 -11.90 12.14
N SER A 104 -4.96 -10.65 12.28
CA SER A 104 -4.55 -10.09 13.57
C SER A 104 -5.69 -10.31 14.56
N LYS A 105 -5.46 -11.17 15.56
CA LYS A 105 -6.41 -11.40 16.64
C LYS A 105 -6.35 -10.16 17.55
N ASN A 106 -7.32 -9.27 17.38
CA ASN A 106 -7.64 -8.24 18.38
C ASN A 106 -8.07 -8.89 19.69
#